data_AF-A0AB37XKR9-F1
#
_entry.id   AF-A0AB37XKR9-F1
#
_cell.length_a   1.000
_cell.length_b   1.000
_cell.length_c   1.000
_cell.angle_alpha   90.00
_cell.angle_beta   90.00
_cell.angle_gamma   90.00
#
_symmetry.space_group_name_H-M   'P 1'
#
loop_
_entity.id
_entity.type
_entity.pdbx_description
1 polymer ?
#
loop_
_entity_poly.entity_id
_entity_poly.type
_entity_poly.pdbx_seq_one_letter_code
_entity_poly.pdbx_strand_id
1 'polypeptide(L)'
;MWGETGESGGQGADGSEERTFAALPPAHGRGFATSWWGQSWLRALEETALDLGQLKAGRRLARAGAVGAVSVRPGRITAVVQDRASAYRADVVWEPLSAEDWDRFVDMAVERAAHIAALLDREMPPHLVEDAAQAGVDLLPGIGDLEPSCTCEAWDHCGHTAALSYQMARLLDQDPFVLLLMRGRPERALLDSLQIRGARHSGPAQAAPAEGVPASEAYALGALLPPLPPPPQPPEYAGEGPNLDTEAAPAPGVDPGLLTFLAGRAAEEARHRLARAVAPEHAGTPVEAEPALTEDAVRLAAARPGPEAAGRLAEASGRSREALELAVRAWEFGGAPALRVLEEDEPLDAKAAARARAALDAAWEGSGRPAFRAARGRWTLPDEGVQVRYAPDGRWWPYRKERGRWSPAGPPVLDPAQALALARAGE
;
A
#
# COMPACT_ATOMS: atom_id res chain seq x y z
N MET A 1 -5.29 28.70 55.13
CA MET A 1 -5.47 27.31 55.60
C MET A 1 -5.93 26.52 54.40
N TRP A 2 -4.97 25.79 53.84
CA TRP A 2 -5.00 24.65 52.91
C TRP A 2 -6.39 24.07 52.55
N GLY A 3 -6.69 23.67 51.32
CA GLY A 3 -5.77 23.42 50.22
C GLY A 3 -6.49 23.06 48.92
N GLU A 4 -5.67 23.00 47.88
CA GLU A 4 -5.95 22.58 46.51
C GLU A 4 -6.52 21.15 46.46
N THR A 5 -7.42 20.89 45.52
CA THR A 5 -7.58 19.55 44.94
C THR A 5 -7.42 19.68 43.44
N GLY A 6 -6.26 19.24 42.97
CA GLY A 6 -5.85 19.24 41.59
C GLY A 6 -6.50 18.14 40.76
N GLU A 7 -6.47 18.43 39.46
CA GLU A 7 -6.30 17.56 38.30
C GLU A 7 -6.05 16.05 38.55
N SER A 8 -6.74 15.23 37.76
CA SER A 8 -6.16 14.29 36.78
C SER A 8 -7.30 13.40 36.29
N GLY A 9 -7.68 13.41 35.01
CA GLY A 9 -6.80 13.11 33.90
C GLY A 9 -6.95 11.62 33.60
N GLY A 10 -7.93 11.27 32.78
CA GLY A 10 -7.99 9.94 32.18
C GLY A 10 -6.88 9.79 31.15
N GLN A 11 -6.22 8.63 31.15
CA GLN A 11 -5.48 8.11 29.99
C GLN A 11 -5.25 6.61 30.20
N GLY A 12 -5.90 5.81 29.35
CA GLY A 12 -5.74 4.36 29.32
C GLY A 12 -4.37 3.98 28.78
N ALA A 13 -3.60 3.28 29.60
CA ALA A 13 -2.42 2.54 29.19
C ALA A 13 -2.86 1.11 28.82
N ASP A 14 -3.24 0.88 27.57
CA ASP A 14 -3.46 -0.50 27.10
C ASP A 14 -2.14 -1.10 26.59
N GLY A 15 -1.32 -1.52 27.54
CA GLY A 15 -0.21 -2.45 27.35
C GLY A 15 -0.52 -3.77 28.05
N SER A 16 -1.74 -4.30 27.86
CA SER A 16 -2.17 -5.47 28.61
C SER A 16 -1.26 -6.68 28.31
N GLU A 17 -0.69 -7.26 29.36
CA GLU A 17 0.03 -8.55 29.31
C GLU A 17 -0.91 -9.72 28.95
N GLU A 18 -2.19 -9.45 28.67
CA GLU A 18 -3.22 -10.43 28.38
C GLU A 18 -4.07 -9.97 27.18
N ARG A 19 -4.29 -10.85 26.21
CA ARG A 19 -5.17 -10.63 25.04
C ARG A 19 -6.29 -11.67 25.05
N THR A 20 -7.54 -11.21 24.99
CA THR A 20 -8.71 -12.09 24.86
C THR A 20 -9.24 -12.09 23.43
N PHE A 21 -9.37 -13.27 22.84
CA PHE A 21 -9.95 -13.51 21.53
C PHE A 21 -11.39 -13.97 21.67
N ALA A 22 -12.28 -13.42 20.84
CA ALA A 22 -13.65 -13.90 20.77
C ALA A 22 -13.69 -15.38 20.38
N ALA A 23 -14.75 -16.08 20.82
CA ALA A 23 -14.97 -17.47 20.43
C ALA A 23 -14.99 -17.57 18.89
N LEU A 24 -14.09 -18.39 18.34
CA LEU A 24 -14.04 -18.57 16.89
C LEU A 24 -15.23 -19.41 16.42
N PRO A 25 -15.76 -19.13 15.21
CA PRO A 25 -16.86 -19.92 14.66
C PRO A 25 -16.45 -21.39 14.46
N PRO A 26 -17.43 -22.31 14.40
CA PRO A 26 -17.21 -23.72 14.06
C PRO A 26 -16.26 -23.88 12.86
N ALA A 27 -15.29 -24.79 12.99
CA ALA A 27 -14.30 -25.00 11.94
C ALA A 27 -14.87 -25.90 10.82
N HIS A 28 -14.77 -25.46 9.58
CA HIS A 28 -15.12 -26.23 8.38
C HIS A 28 -13.85 -26.73 7.69
N GLY A 29 -13.77 -28.03 7.36
CA GLY A 29 -12.61 -28.62 6.67
C GLY A 29 -11.81 -29.63 7.51
N ARG A 30 -10.70 -30.12 6.94
CA ARG A 30 -9.92 -31.25 7.51
C ARG A 30 -8.88 -30.82 8.55
N GLY A 31 -8.31 -29.62 8.47
CA GLY A 31 -7.23 -29.14 9.35
C GLY A 31 -7.66 -28.06 10.36
N PHE A 32 -6.86 -27.89 11.41
CA PHE A 32 -6.97 -26.78 12.38
C PHE A 32 -5.88 -25.72 12.21
N ALA A 33 -4.86 -25.99 11.39
CA ALA A 33 -3.80 -25.05 11.04
C ALA A 33 -3.51 -25.14 9.54
N THR A 34 -3.15 -24.02 8.91
CA THR A 34 -2.59 -23.98 7.54
C THR A 34 -1.16 -23.45 7.54
N SER A 35 -0.79 -22.63 8.52
CA SER A 35 0.59 -22.20 8.71
C SER A 35 1.47 -23.32 9.24
N TRP A 36 2.76 -23.30 8.91
CA TRP A 36 3.68 -24.33 9.40
C TRP A 36 3.91 -24.21 10.92
N TRP A 37 3.89 -23.00 11.49
CA TRP A 37 4.01 -22.81 12.94
C TRP A 37 2.76 -23.27 13.70
N GLY A 38 1.57 -23.05 13.14
CA GLY A 38 0.33 -23.64 13.67
C GLY A 38 0.37 -25.16 13.63
N GLN A 39 0.95 -25.75 12.58
CA GLN A 39 1.18 -27.20 12.51
C GLN A 39 2.21 -27.69 13.54
N SER A 40 3.30 -26.94 13.77
CA SER A 40 4.27 -27.27 14.83
C SER A 40 3.64 -27.26 16.22
N TRP A 41 2.76 -26.28 16.51
CA TRP A 41 1.97 -26.26 17.74
C TRP A 41 1.09 -27.51 17.90
N LEU A 42 0.37 -27.89 16.83
CA LEU A 42 -0.47 -29.09 16.85
C LEU A 42 0.37 -30.36 17.03
N ARG A 43 1.54 -30.42 16.41
CA ARG A 43 2.47 -31.53 16.55
C ARG A 43 2.93 -31.68 18.00
N ALA A 44 3.31 -30.59 18.66
CA ALA A 44 3.67 -30.59 20.07
C ALA A 44 2.55 -31.15 20.95
N LEU A 45 1.29 -30.75 20.72
CA LEU A 45 0.13 -31.31 21.41
C LEU A 45 -0.03 -32.82 21.14
N GLU A 46 -0.06 -33.21 19.86
CA GLU A 46 -0.43 -34.56 19.43
C GLU A 46 0.65 -35.60 19.75
N GLU A 47 1.93 -35.20 19.77
CA GLU A 47 3.04 -36.05 20.18
C GLU A 47 3.18 -36.13 21.72
N THR A 48 2.63 -35.17 22.47
CA THR A 48 2.63 -35.18 23.95
C THR A 48 1.47 -35.99 24.53
N ALA A 49 0.28 -35.90 23.93
CA ALA A 49 -0.92 -36.51 24.48
C ALA A 49 -0.87 -38.05 24.43
N LEU A 50 -1.14 -38.69 25.57
CA LEU A 50 -1.04 -40.15 25.69
C LEU A 50 -2.30 -40.90 25.22
N ASP A 51 -3.47 -40.24 25.27
CA ASP A 51 -4.75 -40.81 24.86
C ASP A 51 -5.28 -40.18 23.55
N LEU A 52 -5.16 -40.93 22.45
CA LEU A 52 -5.70 -40.57 21.13
C LEU A 52 -7.24 -40.36 21.15
N GLY A 53 -7.95 -40.98 22.09
CA GLY A 53 -9.37 -40.79 22.34
C GLY A 53 -9.68 -39.37 22.81
N GLN A 54 -8.86 -38.80 23.70
CA GLN A 54 -9.00 -37.41 24.14
C GLN A 54 -8.73 -36.44 23.01
N LEU A 55 -7.70 -36.67 22.20
CA LEU A 55 -7.44 -35.86 21.00
C LEU A 55 -8.64 -35.87 20.05
N LYS A 56 -9.26 -37.04 19.83
CA LYS A 56 -10.47 -37.16 19.00
C LYS A 56 -11.65 -36.39 19.62
N ALA A 57 -11.83 -36.45 20.93
CA ALA A 57 -12.85 -35.70 21.64
C ALA A 57 -12.62 -34.17 21.52
N GLY A 58 -11.38 -33.72 21.69
CA GLY A 58 -11.00 -32.32 21.56
C GLY A 58 -11.21 -31.77 20.15
N ARG A 59 -10.82 -32.53 19.12
CA ARG A 59 -11.13 -32.17 17.72
C ARG A 59 -12.62 -32.02 17.46
N ARG A 60 -13.46 -32.84 18.10
CA ARG A 60 -14.93 -32.75 17.97
C ARG A 60 -15.45 -31.48 18.64
N LEU A 61 -15.01 -31.18 19.86
CA LEU A 61 -15.43 -30.00 20.62
C LEU A 61 -14.99 -28.70 19.93
N ALA A 62 -13.73 -28.60 19.49
CA ALA A 62 -13.23 -27.43 18.78
C ALA A 62 -13.97 -27.20 17.44
N ARG A 63 -14.25 -28.26 16.67
CA ARG A 63 -15.06 -28.13 15.44
C ARG A 63 -16.48 -27.68 15.70
N ALA A 64 -17.08 -28.12 16.81
CA ALA A 64 -18.44 -27.75 17.19
C ALA A 64 -18.56 -26.28 17.68
N GLY A 65 -17.45 -25.53 17.77
CA GLY A 65 -17.45 -24.18 18.33
C GLY A 65 -17.69 -24.17 19.84
N ALA A 66 -17.32 -25.25 20.53
CA ALA A 66 -17.60 -25.41 21.96
C ALA A 66 -16.58 -24.68 22.86
N VAL A 67 -15.48 -24.17 22.29
CA VAL A 67 -14.48 -23.36 22.98
C VAL A 67 -14.97 -21.91 22.97
N GLY A 68 -15.12 -21.32 24.16
CA GLY A 68 -15.51 -19.91 24.32
C GLY A 68 -14.39 -18.93 23.95
N ALA A 69 -14.48 -17.71 24.48
CA ALA A 69 -13.40 -16.75 24.35
C ALA A 69 -12.09 -17.31 24.91
N VAL A 70 -10.99 -17.11 24.20
CA VAL A 70 -9.65 -17.60 24.57
C VAL A 70 -8.86 -16.42 25.10
N SER A 71 -8.45 -16.48 26.36
CA SER A 71 -7.52 -15.51 26.93
C SER A 71 -6.10 -16.04 26.84
N VAL A 72 -5.17 -15.17 26.42
CA VAL A 72 -3.77 -15.48 26.22
C VAL A 72 -2.93 -14.52 27.02
N ARG A 73 -2.04 -15.05 27.86
CA ARG A 73 -1.07 -14.30 28.67
C ARG A 73 0.28 -15.02 28.67
N PRO A 74 1.37 -14.39 29.11
CA PRO A 74 2.65 -15.04 29.29
C PRO A 74 2.51 -16.39 30.00
N GLY A 75 2.92 -17.42 29.27
CA GLY A 75 2.95 -18.82 29.66
C GLY A 75 1.61 -19.51 29.85
N ARG A 76 0.49 -18.92 29.43
CA ARG A 76 -0.81 -19.58 29.56
C ARG A 76 -1.85 -19.13 28.55
N ILE A 77 -2.56 -20.11 27.98
CA ILE A 77 -3.87 -19.92 27.37
C ILE A 77 -4.99 -20.48 28.25
N THR A 78 -6.13 -19.80 28.27
CA THR A 78 -7.29 -20.15 29.10
C THR A 78 -8.57 -19.99 28.31
N ALA A 79 -9.47 -20.97 28.41
CA ALA A 79 -10.84 -20.86 27.88
C ALA A 79 -11.84 -21.67 28.70
N VAL A 80 -13.11 -21.28 28.61
CA VAL A 80 -14.22 -22.13 29.06
C VAL A 80 -14.69 -22.97 27.88
N VAL A 81 -14.67 -24.28 28.03
CA VAL A 81 -15.10 -25.25 27.03
C VAL A 81 -16.41 -25.88 27.45
N GLN A 82 -17.42 -25.78 26.58
CA GLN A 82 -18.71 -26.42 26.78
C GLN A 82 -18.61 -27.89 26.37
N ASP A 83 -19.03 -28.81 27.24
CA ASP A 83 -19.16 -30.22 26.90
C ASP A 83 -20.45 -30.77 27.50
N ARG A 84 -21.36 -31.19 26.63
CA ARG A 84 -22.73 -31.57 26.99
C ARG A 84 -23.45 -30.44 27.73
N ALA A 85 -23.82 -30.66 29.00
CA ALA A 85 -24.54 -29.71 29.85
C ALA A 85 -23.64 -29.04 30.89
N SER A 86 -22.31 -29.15 30.75
CA SER A 86 -21.34 -28.65 31.72
C SER A 86 -20.26 -27.81 31.03
N ALA A 87 -19.73 -26.84 31.78
CA ALA A 87 -18.67 -25.96 31.33
C ALA A 87 -17.40 -26.25 32.12
N TYR A 88 -16.28 -26.42 31.43
CA TYR A 88 -14.99 -26.72 32.03
C TYR A 88 -14.01 -25.59 31.73
N ARG A 89 -13.29 -25.13 32.75
CA ARG A 89 -12.16 -24.23 32.54
C ARG A 89 -10.97 -25.09 32.13
N ALA A 90 -10.46 -24.84 30.93
CA ALA A 90 -9.26 -25.46 30.40
C ALA A 90 -8.15 -24.40 30.33
N ASP A 91 -6.98 -24.78 30.82
CA ASP A 91 -5.76 -24.01 30.78
C ASP A 91 -4.68 -24.88 30.11
N VAL A 92 -3.90 -24.30 29.21
CA VAL A 92 -2.66 -24.91 28.71
C VAL A 92 -1.51 -23.97 29.04
N VAL A 93 -0.52 -24.51 29.73
CA VAL A 93 0.64 -23.78 30.24
C VAL A 93 1.84 -24.13 29.37
N TRP A 94 2.68 -23.13 29.13
CA TRP A 94 3.94 -23.28 28.42
C TRP A 94 4.95 -22.32 29.05
N GLU A 95 6.20 -22.73 29.20
CA GLU A 95 7.21 -21.87 29.82
C GLU A 95 7.37 -20.56 29.02
N PRO A 96 7.45 -19.37 29.65
CA PRO A 96 7.87 -18.15 28.96
C PRO A 96 9.37 -18.14 28.71
N LEU A 97 9.82 -17.39 27.70
CA LEU A 97 11.24 -17.09 27.52
C LEU A 97 11.74 -16.16 28.62
N SER A 98 12.99 -16.35 29.04
CA SER A 98 13.65 -15.44 29.96
C SER A 98 13.93 -14.08 29.29
N ALA A 99 14.22 -13.05 30.09
CA ALA A 99 14.61 -11.75 29.53
C ALA A 99 15.90 -11.86 28.68
N GLU A 100 16.84 -12.72 29.07
CA GLU A 100 18.08 -12.97 28.33
C GLU A 100 17.81 -13.67 26.98
N ASP A 101 16.88 -14.63 26.94
CA ASP A 101 16.49 -15.27 25.69
C ASP A 101 15.80 -14.30 24.73
N TRP A 102 14.97 -13.41 25.28
CA TRP A 102 14.36 -12.33 24.50
C TRP A 102 15.41 -11.37 23.96
N ASP A 103 16.42 -11.02 24.75
CA ASP A 103 17.53 -10.18 24.29
C ASP A 103 18.30 -10.87 23.16
N ARG A 104 18.62 -12.16 23.31
CA ARG A 104 19.26 -12.97 22.26
C ARG A 104 18.43 -13.05 20.98
N PHE A 105 17.12 -13.26 21.11
CA PHE A 105 16.22 -13.32 19.96
C PHE A 105 16.15 -11.99 19.22
N VAL A 106 16.00 -10.87 19.93
CA VAL A 106 15.94 -9.54 19.31
C VAL A 106 17.27 -9.20 18.64
N ASP A 107 18.41 -9.49 19.28
CA ASP A 107 19.73 -9.25 18.70
C ASP A 107 19.93 -10.05 17.40
N MET A 108 19.58 -11.35 17.41
CA MET A 108 19.60 -12.17 16.19
C MET A 108 18.66 -11.63 15.11
N ALA A 109 17.44 -11.25 15.47
CA ALA A 109 16.44 -10.77 14.52
C ALA A 109 16.88 -9.47 13.84
N VAL A 110 17.63 -8.59 14.51
CA VAL A 110 18.11 -7.33 13.91
C VAL A 110 19.34 -7.49 13.03
N GLU A 111 20.05 -8.62 13.08
CA GLU A 111 21.17 -8.90 12.17
C GLU A 111 20.73 -9.04 10.71
N ARG A 112 19.45 -9.39 10.47
CA ARG A 112 18.90 -9.61 9.12
C ARG A 112 17.59 -8.85 8.95
N ALA A 113 17.58 -7.84 8.08
CA ALA A 113 16.38 -7.06 7.78
C ALA A 113 15.18 -7.91 7.31
N ALA A 114 15.43 -9.06 6.70
CA ALA A 114 14.39 -10.01 6.28
C ALA A 114 13.59 -10.57 7.47
N HIS A 115 14.23 -10.81 8.62
CA HIS A 115 13.57 -11.28 9.85
C HIS A 115 12.60 -10.24 10.39
N ILE A 116 13.04 -8.98 10.43
CA ILE A 116 12.19 -7.86 10.86
C ILE A 116 11.00 -7.70 9.92
N ALA A 117 11.24 -7.70 8.60
CA ALA A 117 10.19 -7.57 7.59
C ALA A 117 9.14 -8.69 7.73
N ALA A 118 9.58 -9.94 7.86
CA ALA A 118 8.68 -11.07 8.04
C ALA A 118 7.82 -10.95 9.31
N LEU A 119 8.43 -10.53 10.44
CA LEU A 119 7.68 -10.29 11.67
C LEU A 119 6.66 -9.15 11.51
N LEU A 120 6.99 -8.07 10.81
CA LEU A 120 6.06 -6.97 10.52
C LEU A 120 4.89 -7.43 9.63
N ASP A 121 5.15 -8.34 8.69
CA ASP A 121 4.15 -8.97 7.83
C ASP A 121 3.36 -10.09 8.54
N ARG A 122 3.59 -10.29 9.85
CA ARG A 122 2.95 -11.33 10.68
C ARG A 122 3.23 -12.73 10.14
N GLU A 123 4.47 -12.96 9.71
CA GLU A 123 4.98 -14.26 9.31
C GLU A 123 6.06 -14.75 10.30
N MET A 124 6.10 -16.07 10.53
CA MET A 124 7.24 -16.73 11.18
C MET A 124 7.88 -17.68 10.18
N PRO A 125 8.82 -17.24 9.36
CA PRO A 125 9.39 -18.11 8.35
C PRO A 125 10.34 -19.14 8.99
N PRO A 126 10.51 -20.34 8.40
CA PRO A 126 11.33 -21.40 9.00
C PRO A 126 12.76 -20.95 9.37
N HIS A 127 13.39 -20.15 8.50
CA HIS A 127 14.74 -19.63 8.72
C HIS A 127 14.84 -18.73 9.96
N LEU A 128 13.80 -17.95 10.30
CA LEU A 128 13.79 -17.15 11.54
C LEU A 128 13.83 -18.05 12.77
N VAL A 129 13.06 -19.14 12.75
CA VAL A 129 12.97 -20.08 13.87
C VAL A 129 14.24 -20.93 13.98
N GLU A 130 14.82 -21.33 12.85
CA GLU A 130 16.11 -22.02 12.78
C GLU A 130 17.25 -21.15 13.35
N ASP A 131 17.33 -19.89 12.93
CA ASP A 131 18.32 -18.93 13.43
C ASP A 131 18.12 -18.66 14.93
N ALA A 132 16.86 -18.55 15.40
CA ALA A 132 16.56 -18.42 16.82
C ALA A 132 17.01 -19.65 17.62
N ALA A 133 16.73 -20.86 17.13
CA ALA A 133 17.17 -22.10 17.76
C ALA A 133 18.72 -22.20 17.79
N GLN A 134 19.41 -21.75 16.73
CA GLN A 134 20.87 -21.68 16.70
C GLN A 134 21.42 -20.66 17.72
N ALA A 135 20.69 -19.58 17.98
CA ALA A 135 20.97 -18.63 19.05
C ALA A 135 20.56 -19.15 20.46
N GLY A 136 20.09 -20.41 20.55
CA GLY A 136 19.66 -21.06 21.78
C GLY A 136 18.31 -20.57 22.30
N VAL A 137 17.42 -20.13 21.41
CA VAL A 137 16.06 -19.67 21.72
C VAL A 137 15.04 -20.50 20.94
N ASP A 138 14.41 -21.45 21.64
CA ASP A 138 13.33 -22.24 21.04
C ASP A 138 12.03 -21.44 21.02
N LEU A 139 11.63 -20.95 19.85
CA LEU A 139 10.41 -20.14 19.73
C LEU A 139 9.14 -20.97 19.77
N LEU A 140 9.15 -22.21 19.29
CA LEU A 140 7.99 -23.08 19.16
C LEU A 140 8.02 -24.19 20.23
N PRO A 141 6.86 -24.72 20.67
CA PRO A 141 6.85 -25.78 21.67
C PRO A 141 7.35 -27.10 21.08
N GLY A 142 8.09 -27.86 21.88
CA GLY A 142 8.47 -29.24 21.65
C GLY A 142 7.50 -30.24 22.29
N ILE A 143 7.88 -31.52 22.23
CA ILE A 143 7.15 -32.61 22.90
C ILE A 143 7.32 -32.47 24.41
N GLY A 144 6.20 -32.44 25.15
CA GLY A 144 6.19 -32.32 26.61
C GLY A 144 6.07 -30.88 27.13
N ASP A 145 6.23 -29.87 26.27
CA ASP A 145 6.26 -28.46 26.69
C ASP A 145 4.87 -27.90 27.06
N LEU A 146 3.81 -28.50 26.51
CA LEU A 146 2.43 -28.03 26.69
C LEU A 146 1.80 -28.77 27.87
N GLU A 147 1.74 -28.11 29.03
CA GLU A 147 1.19 -28.67 30.26
C GLU A 147 -0.32 -28.40 30.39
N PRO A 148 -1.16 -29.44 30.45
CA PRO A 148 -2.61 -29.29 30.60
C PRO A 148 -3.02 -29.05 32.06
N SER A 149 -4.01 -28.19 32.27
CA SER A 149 -4.69 -28.02 33.55
C SER A 149 -6.18 -27.78 33.30
N CYS A 150 -7.05 -28.63 33.87
CA CYS A 150 -8.48 -28.53 33.61
C CYS A 150 -9.32 -28.88 34.83
N THR A 151 -10.47 -28.20 34.98
CA THR A 151 -11.44 -28.47 36.05
C THR A 151 -12.18 -29.81 35.89
N CYS A 152 -11.90 -30.60 34.83
CA CYS A 152 -12.34 -31.99 34.72
C CYS A 152 -11.43 -32.98 35.47
N GLU A 153 -10.36 -32.49 36.12
CA GLU A 153 -9.43 -33.27 36.96
C GLU A 153 -8.69 -34.38 36.21
N ALA A 154 -8.59 -34.27 34.88
CA ALA A 154 -7.72 -35.13 34.09
C ALA A 154 -6.24 -34.83 34.39
N TRP A 155 -5.43 -35.88 34.42
CA TRP A 155 -3.99 -35.82 34.71
C TRP A 155 -3.11 -35.57 33.47
N ASP A 156 -3.68 -35.71 32.28
CA ASP A 156 -3.07 -35.44 30.97
C ASP A 156 -4.07 -34.63 30.11
N HIS A 157 -3.72 -34.32 28.87
CA HIS A 157 -4.56 -33.61 27.90
C HIS A 157 -5.91 -34.29 27.77
N CYS A 158 -6.94 -33.66 28.32
CA CYS A 158 -8.33 -34.08 28.16
C CYS A 158 -8.93 -33.53 26.87
N GLY A 159 -10.15 -33.95 26.54
CA GLY A 159 -10.90 -33.37 25.43
C GLY A 159 -11.01 -31.84 25.48
N HIS A 160 -11.03 -31.21 26.66
CA HIS A 160 -11.17 -29.75 26.79
C HIS A 160 -9.85 -29.00 26.54
N THR A 161 -8.73 -29.42 27.13
CA THR A 161 -7.41 -28.81 26.87
C THR A 161 -6.96 -29.08 25.44
N ALA A 162 -7.22 -30.28 24.90
CA ALA A 162 -6.99 -30.57 23.49
C ALA A 162 -7.84 -29.66 22.59
N ALA A 163 -9.12 -29.44 22.90
CA ALA A 163 -9.97 -28.52 22.15
C ALA A 163 -9.44 -27.08 22.17
N LEU A 164 -8.98 -26.60 23.33
CA LEU A 164 -8.33 -25.30 23.47
C LEU A 164 -7.05 -25.23 22.62
N SER A 165 -6.20 -26.25 22.64
CA SER A 165 -4.97 -26.28 21.83
C SER A 165 -5.24 -26.31 20.33
N TYR A 166 -6.27 -27.04 19.87
CA TYR A 166 -6.73 -26.97 18.47
C TYR A 166 -7.26 -25.59 18.10
N GLN A 167 -7.95 -24.93 19.03
CA GLN A 167 -8.46 -23.59 18.82
C GLN A 167 -7.33 -22.55 18.78
N MET A 168 -6.29 -22.74 19.60
CA MET A 168 -5.08 -21.92 19.59
C MET A 168 -4.35 -22.00 18.25
N ALA A 169 -4.22 -23.19 17.65
CA ALA A 169 -3.59 -23.33 16.33
C ALA A 169 -4.26 -22.46 15.25
N ARG A 170 -5.60 -22.32 15.30
CA ARG A 170 -6.35 -21.44 14.39
C ARG A 170 -6.12 -19.96 14.69
N LEU A 171 -5.87 -19.59 15.94
CA LEU A 171 -5.52 -18.22 16.31
C LEU A 171 -4.10 -17.90 15.83
N LEU A 172 -3.18 -18.86 15.93
CA LEU A 172 -1.81 -18.72 15.42
C LEU A 172 -1.75 -18.53 13.91
N ASP A 173 -2.64 -19.14 13.14
CA ASP A 173 -2.77 -18.89 11.70
C ASP A 173 -3.20 -17.44 11.38
N GLN A 174 -3.95 -16.79 12.28
CA GLN A 174 -4.43 -15.42 12.09
C GLN A 174 -3.41 -14.40 12.59
N ASP A 175 -2.69 -14.72 13.67
CA ASP A 175 -1.76 -13.82 14.32
C ASP A 175 -0.66 -14.62 15.06
N PRO A 176 0.57 -14.73 14.51
CA PRO A 176 1.67 -15.40 15.21
C PRO A 176 2.20 -14.61 16.41
N PHE A 177 1.89 -13.32 16.59
CA PHE A 177 2.30 -12.59 17.80
C PHE A 177 1.62 -13.11 19.07
N VAL A 178 0.54 -13.88 18.92
CA VAL A 178 -0.09 -14.59 20.05
C VAL A 178 0.87 -15.64 20.64
N LEU A 179 1.71 -16.26 19.81
CA LEU A 179 2.78 -17.16 20.25
C LEU A 179 3.86 -16.41 21.02
N LEU A 180 4.26 -15.24 20.53
CA LEU A 180 5.26 -14.39 21.18
C LEU A 180 4.77 -13.84 22.51
N LEU A 181 3.47 -13.51 22.60
CA LEU A 181 2.81 -13.14 23.84
C LEU A 181 2.83 -14.30 24.84
N MET A 182 2.50 -15.52 24.39
CA MET A 182 2.66 -16.73 25.21
C MET A 182 4.10 -16.91 25.70
N ARG A 183 5.09 -16.60 24.87
CA ARG A 183 6.51 -16.63 25.25
C ARG A 183 6.96 -15.43 26.09
N GLY A 184 6.07 -14.50 26.44
CA GLY A 184 6.33 -13.46 27.42
C GLY A 184 6.65 -12.07 26.86
N ARG A 185 6.43 -11.83 25.56
CA ARG A 185 6.51 -10.47 24.99
C ARG A 185 5.27 -10.08 24.20
N PRO A 186 4.58 -8.98 24.58
CA PRO A 186 3.52 -8.43 23.76
C PRO A 186 4.08 -7.79 22.50
N GLU A 187 3.24 -7.71 21.46
CA GLU A 187 3.59 -7.21 20.12
C GLU A 187 4.32 -5.86 20.17
N ARG A 188 3.75 -4.85 20.85
CA ARG A 188 4.34 -3.51 20.93
C ARG A 188 5.75 -3.53 21.55
N ALA A 189 5.93 -4.26 22.65
CA ALA A 189 7.23 -4.32 23.32
C ALA A 189 8.31 -4.99 22.45
N LEU A 190 7.94 -5.99 21.65
CA LEU A 190 8.85 -6.61 20.69
C LEU A 190 9.20 -5.65 19.56
N LEU A 191 8.20 -5.02 18.94
CA LEU A 191 8.41 -4.09 17.83
C LEU A 191 9.26 -2.88 18.25
N ASP A 192 9.01 -2.32 19.43
CA ASP A 192 9.82 -1.22 19.99
C ASP A 192 11.28 -1.67 20.20
N SER A 193 11.50 -2.89 20.69
CA SER A 193 12.83 -3.45 20.89
C SER A 193 13.58 -3.64 19.56
N LEU A 194 12.89 -4.16 18.53
CA LEU A 194 13.43 -4.33 17.18
C LEU A 194 13.77 -2.97 16.56
N GLN A 195 12.92 -1.95 16.72
CA GLN A 195 13.16 -0.61 16.20
C GLN A 195 14.38 0.05 16.86
N ILE A 196 14.46 0.02 18.19
CA ILE A 196 15.57 0.63 18.95
C ILE A 196 16.90 -0.05 18.62
N ARG A 197 16.94 -1.40 18.55
CA ARG A 197 18.19 -2.13 18.27
C ARG A 197 18.54 -2.14 16.78
N GLY A 198 17.55 -2.16 15.90
CA GLY A 198 17.75 -2.04 14.45
C GLY A 198 18.35 -0.69 14.05
N ALA A 199 17.93 0.41 14.69
CA ALA A 199 18.51 1.73 14.48
C ALA A 199 19.99 1.82 14.90
N ARG A 200 20.41 1.03 15.91
CA ARG A 200 21.81 0.95 16.37
C ARG A 200 22.69 0.08 15.45
N HIS A 201 22.11 -0.97 14.88
CA HIS A 201 22.76 -1.80 13.85
C HIS A 201 22.86 -1.05 12.51
N SER A 202 21.95 -0.10 12.27
CA SER A 202 21.97 0.83 11.13
C SER A 202 22.91 2.02 11.38
N GLY A 203 24.16 1.77 11.77
CA GLY A 203 25.25 2.74 11.55
C GLY A 203 25.47 2.94 10.04
N PRO A 204 26.25 3.95 9.58
CA PRO A 204 26.51 4.13 8.15
C PRO A 204 27.09 2.84 7.58
N ALA A 205 26.24 2.06 6.93
CA ALA A 205 26.55 0.73 6.46
C ALA A 205 27.59 0.86 5.34
N GLN A 206 28.83 0.46 5.62
CA GLN A 206 29.60 -0.19 4.58
C GLN A 206 28.90 -1.52 4.35
N ALA A 207 27.96 -1.54 3.40
CA ALA A 207 27.41 -2.77 2.87
C ALA A 207 28.59 -3.60 2.34
N ALA A 208 29.04 -4.57 3.12
CA ALA A 208 29.75 -5.69 2.53
C ALA A 208 28.80 -6.28 1.48
N PRO A 209 29.20 -6.39 0.21
CA PRO A 209 28.31 -6.91 -0.81
C PRO A 209 27.94 -8.34 -0.39
N ALA A 210 26.65 -8.58 -0.13
CA ALA A 210 26.15 -9.94 -0.07
C ALA A 210 26.62 -10.65 -1.34
N GLU A 211 27.20 -11.84 -1.20
CA GLU A 211 27.65 -12.64 -2.33
C GLU A 211 26.42 -13.05 -3.14
N GLY A 212 26.07 -12.23 -4.12
CA GLY A 212 24.91 -12.45 -4.97
C GLY A 212 25.13 -13.67 -5.85
N VAL A 213 24.05 -14.41 -6.12
CA VAL A 213 24.09 -15.48 -7.12
C VAL A 213 24.18 -14.84 -8.51
N PRO A 214 25.11 -15.27 -9.38
CA PRO A 214 25.17 -14.79 -10.76
C PRO A 214 23.83 -14.96 -11.46
N ALA A 215 23.33 -13.91 -12.12
CA ALA A 215 22.02 -13.92 -12.77
C ALA A 215 21.85 -15.10 -13.74
N SER A 216 22.93 -15.53 -14.40
CA SER A 216 22.95 -16.70 -15.27
C SER A 216 22.64 -18.02 -14.55
N GLU A 217 23.12 -18.18 -13.32
CA GLU A 217 22.91 -19.38 -12.49
C GLU A 217 21.47 -19.42 -11.95
N ALA A 218 20.97 -18.26 -11.49
CA ALA A 218 19.57 -18.10 -11.12
C ALA A 218 18.61 -18.36 -12.31
N TYR A 219 18.95 -17.88 -13.52
CA TYR A 219 18.19 -18.15 -14.74
C TYR A 219 18.25 -19.63 -15.16
N ALA A 220 19.40 -20.30 -14.97
CA ALA A 220 19.54 -21.73 -15.28
C ALA A 220 18.67 -22.63 -14.39
N LEU A 221 18.42 -22.22 -13.14
CA LEU A 221 17.47 -22.86 -12.21
C LEU A 221 16.00 -22.55 -12.55
N GLY A 222 15.72 -21.65 -13.48
CA GLY A 222 14.37 -21.18 -13.83
C GLY A 222 13.38 -22.26 -14.27
N ALA A 223 13.85 -23.46 -14.64
CA ALA A 223 13.00 -24.61 -14.94
C ALA A 223 12.25 -25.19 -13.72
N LEU A 224 12.65 -24.82 -12.49
CA LEU A 224 12.07 -25.31 -11.23
C LEU A 224 11.26 -24.24 -10.47
N LEU A 225 11.18 -23.01 -10.98
CA LEU A 225 10.47 -21.92 -10.30
C LEU A 225 8.97 -21.97 -10.62
N PRO A 226 8.10 -21.66 -9.65
CA PRO A 226 6.68 -21.48 -9.92
C PRO A 226 6.46 -20.37 -10.96
N PRO A 227 5.34 -20.39 -11.70
CA PRO A 227 5.02 -19.32 -12.64
C PRO A 227 5.00 -17.97 -11.91
N LEU A 228 5.41 -16.91 -12.62
CA LEU A 228 5.30 -15.56 -12.09
C LEU A 228 3.84 -15.28 -11.68
N PRO A 229 3.62 -14.61 -10.54
CA PRO A 229 2.28 -14.18 -10.20
C PRO A 229 1.72 -13.30 -11.32
N PRO A 230 0.39 -13.34 -11.56
CA PRO A 230 -0.21 -12.45 -12.54
C PRO A 230 0.07 -10.98 -12.16
N PRO A 231 0.15 -10.07 -13.14
CA PRO A 231 0.29 -8.66 -12.86
C PRO A 231 -0.81 -8.17 -11.90
N PRO A 232 -0.49 -7.26 -10.97
CA PRO A 232 -1.50 -6.70 -10.08
C PRO A 232 -2.60 -6.01 -10.87
N GLN A 233 -3.85 -6.14 -10.41
CA GLN A 233 -4.95 -5.38 -11.00
C GLN A 233 -4.90 -3.94 -10.47
N PRO A 234 -4.99 -2.92 -11.34
CA PRO A 234 -5.00 -1.54 -10.89
C PRO A 234 -6.28 -1.29 -10.09
N PRO A 235 -6.20 -0.59 -8.95
CA PRO A 235 -7.39 -0.30 -8.14
C PRO A 235 -8.33 0.62 -8.91
N GLU A 236 -9.64 0.46 -8.67
CA GLU A 236 -10.68 1.27 -9.32
C GLU A 236 -10.53 2.76 -8.97
N TYR A 237 -10.18 3.05 -7.72
CA TYR A 237 -9.99 4.39 -7.17
C TYR A 237 -8.56 4.59 -6.67
N ALA A 238 -8.08 5.84 -6.66
CA ALA A 238 -6.83 6.16 -6.01
C ALA A 238 -6.97 6.03 -4.48
N GLY A 239 -5.88 5.62 -3.82
CA GLY A 239 -5.86 5.57 -2.37
C GLY A 239 -6.04 6.97 -1.77
N GLU A 240 -6.72 7.04 -0.64
CA GLU A 240 -6.78 8.26 0.16
C GLU A 240 -5.45 8.44 0.90
N GLY A 241 -4.90 9.66 0.88
CA GLY A 241 -3.72 10.00 1.67
C GLY A 241 -4.01 9.89 3.18
N PRO A 242 -2.96 9.80 4.02
CA PRO A 242 -3.15 9.79 5.46
C PRO A 242 -3.86 11.06 5.93
N ASN A 243 -4.75 10.94 6.93
CA ASN A 243 -5.29 12.11 7.60
C ASN A 243 -4.17 12.76 8.43
N LEU A 244 -3.85 14.02 8.12
CA LEU A 244 -2.81 14.78 8.79
C LEU A 244 -3.33 15.66 9.94
N ASP A 245 -4.59 15.49 10.32
CA ASP A 245 -5.14 16.06 11.55
C ASP A 245 -4.67 15.23 12.75
N THR A 246 -3.49 15.57 13.27
CA THR A 246 -2.86 14.86 14.40
C THR A 246 -3.10 15.55 15.75
N GLU A 247 -4.05 16.50 15.82
CA GLU A 247 -4.30 17.39 16.98
C GLU A 247 -3.08 18.23 17.45
N ALA A 248 -1.95 18.11 16.74
CA ALA A 248 -0.72 18.82 17.01
C ALA A 248 -0.59 20.04 16.07
N ALA A 249 0.00 21.12 16.56
CA ALA A 249 0.28 22.28 15.72
C ALA A 249 1.27 21.88 14.60
N PRO A 250 0.99 22.25 13.33
CA PRO A 250 1.91 21.96 12.23
C PRO A 250 3.24 22.69 12.41
N ALA A 251 4.32 22.08 11.91
CA ALA A 251 5.63 22.71 11.91
C ALA A 251 5.61 24.02 11.07
N PRO A 252 6.42 25.03 11.43
CA PRO A 252 6.50 26.27 10.66
C PRO A 252 6.77 26.03 9.17
N GLY A 253 5.93 26.60 8.31
CA GLY A 253 6.04 26.47 6.85
C GLY A 253 5.40 25.21 6.26
N VAL A 254 4.83 24.32 7.08
CA VAL A 254 4.07 23.14 6.63
C VAL A 254 2.58 23.45 6.71
N ASP A 255 1.88 23.25 5.60
CA ASP A 255 0.43 23.31 5.52
C ASP A 255 -0.12 21.88 5.38
N PRO A 256 -0.81 21.33 6.39
CA PRO A 256 -1.37 19.98 6.36
C PRO A 256 -2.39 19.78 5.24
N GLY A 257 -3.18 20.80 4.89
CA GLY A 257 -4.16 20.74 3.81
C GLY A 257 -3.48 20.61 2.45
N LEU A 258 -2.42 21.38 2.21
CA LEU A 258 -1.61 21.26 0.98
C LEU A 258 -0.87 19.92 0.91
N LEU A 259 -0.36 19.42 2.04
CA LEU A 259 0.30 18.11 2.06
C LEU A 259 -0.68 16.96 1.79
N THR A 260 -1.89 17.04 2.36
CA THR A 260 -2.99 16.11 2.07
C THR A 260 -3.38 16.14 0.59
N PHE A 261 -3.48 17.34 0.00
CA PHE A 261 -3.72 17.50 -1.44
C PHE A 261 -2.62 16.83 -2.27
N LEU A 262 -1.34 17.08 -1.96
CA LEU A 262 -0.22 16.48 -2.67
C LEU A 262 -0.20 14.95 -2.54
N ALA A 263 -0.51 14.40 -1.37
CA ALA A 263 -0.64 12.96 -1.16
C ALA A 263 -1.73 12.34 -2.06
N GLY A 264 -2.90 12.99 -2.14
CA GLY A 264 -3.97 12.56 -3.05
C GLY A 264 -3.54 12.62 -4.53
N ARG A 265 -2.82 13.67 -4.94
CA ARG A 265 -2.28 13.78 -6.31
C ARG A 265 -1.24 12.71 -6.62
N ALA A 266 -0.41 12.34 -5.64
CA ALA A 266 0.57 11.27 -5.78
C ALA A 266 -0.11 9.91 -5.91
N ALA A 267 -1.16 9.64 -5.15
CA ALA A 267 -1.95 8.41 -5.24
C ALA A 267 -2.64 8.27 -6.60
N GLU A 268 -3.22 9.35 -7.13
CA GLU A 268 -3.85 9.37 -8.46
C GLU A 268 -2.83 9.11 -9.57
N GLU A 269 -1.65 9.73 -9.48
CA GLU A 269 -0.56 9.52 -10.43
C GLU A 269 -0.02 8.09 -10.37
N ALA A 270 0.16 7.53 -9.17
CA ALA A 270 0.60 6.15 -8.99
C ALA A 270 -0.39 5.15 -9.61
N ARG A 271 -1.70 5.39 -9.43
CA ARG A 271 -2.76 4.58 -10.05
C ARG A 271 -2.70 4.64 -11.57
N HIS A 272 -2.56 5.84 -12.16
CA HIS A 272 -2.42 5.98 -13.61
C HIS A 272 -1.18 5.29 -14.16
N ARG A 273 -0.04 5.42 -13.46
CA ARG A 273 1.21 4.75 -13.86
C ARG A 273 1.06 3.23 -13.79
N LEU A 274 0.44 2.70 -12.73
CA LEU A 274 0.18 1.27 -12.60
C LEU A 274 -0.73 0.77 -13.73
N ALA A 275 -1.85 1.45 -13.99
CA ALA A 275 -2.78 1.08 -15.06
C ALA A 275 -2.09 1.01 -16.42
N ARG A 276 -1.15 1.92 -16.70
CA ARG A 276 -0.36 1.90 -17.93
C ARG A 276 0.72 0.83 -17.96
N ALA A 277 1.33 0.53 -16.81
CA ALA A 277 2.38 -0.49 -16.71
C ALA A 277 1.82 -1.90 -16.97
N VAL A 278 0.56 -2.14 -16.59
CA VAL A 278 -0.11 -3.43 -16.78
C VAL A 278 -0.92 -3.51 -18.08
N ALA A 279 -1.00 -2.43 -18.85
CA ALA A 279 -1.69 -2.41 -20.13
C ALA A 279 -0.95 -3.25 -21.19
N PRO A 280 -1.65 -3.98 -22.08
CA PRO A 280 -1.02 -4.81 -23.11
C PRO A 280 -0.02 -4.06 -24.00
N GLU A 281 -0.29 -2.79 -24.28
CA GLU A 281 0.53 -1.89 -25.09
C GLU A 281 1.80 -1.36 -24.38
N HIS A 282 1.99 -1.65 -23.09
CA HIS A 282 3.09 -1.10 -22.29
C HIS A 282 4.46 -1.37 -22.93
N ALA A 283 4.69 -2.60 -23.40
CA ALA A 283 5.96 -3.03 -23.98
C ALA A 283 6.39 -2.20 -25.22
N GLY A 284 5.44 -1.59 -25.92
CA GLY A 284 5.70 -0.72 -27.08
C GLY A 284 5.63 0.78 -26.77
N THR A 285 5.32 1.15 -25.53
CA THR A 285 5.11 2.53 -25.14
C THR A 285 6.41 3.13 -24.59
N PRO A 286 6.91 4.26 -25.12
CA PRO A 286 8.07 4.94 -24.58
C PRO A 286 7.86 5.31 -23.11
N VAL A 287 8.93 5.24 -22.32
CA VAL A 287 8.92 5.77 -20.95
C VAL A 287 8.69 7.28 -21.03
N GLU A 288 7.68 7.77 -20.33
CA GLU A 288 7.44 9.20 -20.24
C GLU A 288 8.52 9.88 -19.41
N ALA A 289 9.02 10.99 -19.93
CA ALA A 289 9.91 11.85 -19.18
C ALA A 289 9.15 12.46 -17.99
N GLU A 290 9.86 12.69 -16.89
CA GLU A 290 9.30 13.45 -15.78
C GLU A 290 8.91 14.85 -16.25
N PRO A 291 7.71 15.34 -15.88
CA PRO A 291 7.28 16.67 -16.29
C PRO A 291 8.22 17.73 -15.71
N ALA A 292 8.52 18.76 -16.50
CA ALA A 292 9.23 19.92 -15.98
C ALA A 292 8.41 20.58 -14.85
N LEU A 293 9.08 21.24 -13.90
CA LEU A 293 8.42 21.92 -12.77
C LEU A 293 7.26 22.83 -13.19
N THR A 294 7.42 23.57 -14.28
CA THR A 294 6.41 24.47 -14.82
C THR A 294 5.22 23.74 -15.43
N GLU A 295 5.43 22.53 -15.98
CA GLU A 295 4.39 21.65 -16.50
C GLU A 295 3.64 20.96 -15.35
N ASP A 296 4.38 20.47 -14.35
CA ASP A 296 3.83 19.82 -13.18
C ASP A 296 2.96 20.77 -12.34
N ALA A 297 3.36 22.05 -12.26
CA ALA A 297 2.56 23.09 -11.61
C ALA A 297 1.17 23.27 -12.27
N VAL A 298 1.10 23.17 -13.60
CA VAL A 298 -0.17 23.24 -14.34
C VAL A 298 -0.99 21.97 -14.10
N ARG A 299 -0.36 20.79 -14.12
CA ARG A 299 -1.01 19.50 -13.79
C ARG A 299 -1.63 19.54 -12.39
N LEU A 300 -0.91 20.07 -11.40
CA LEU A 300 -1.41 20.23 -10.04
C LEU A 300 -2.53 21.27 -9.96
N ALA A 301 -2.40 22.41 -10.65
CA ALA A 301 -3.43 23.45 -10.68
C ALA A 301 -4.73 22.99 -11.36
N ALA A 302 -4.65 22.09 -12.35
CA ALA A 302 -5.80 21.49 -13.01
C ALA A 302 -6.65 20.62 -12.07
N ALA A 303 -6.07 20.13 -10.98
CA ALA A 303 -6.80 19.46 -9.90
C ALA A 303 -7.57 20.44 -8.98
N ARG A 304 -7.63 21.73 -9.36
CA ARG A 304 -8.37 22.81 -8.69
C ARG A 304 -8.06 22.89 -7.20
N PRO A 305 -6.78 23.06 -6.83
CA PRO A 305 -6.45 23.27 -5.43
C PRO A 305 -7.00 24.63 -4.97
N GLY A 306 -7.12 24.82 -3.65
CA GLY A 306 -7.60 26.09 -3.09
C GLY A 306 -6.81 27.32 -3.58
N PRO A 307 -7.35 28.53 -3.41
CA PRO A 307 -6.80 29.76 -4.01
C PRO A 307 -5.36 30.08 -3.56
N GLU A 308 -4.99 29.69 -2.34
CA GLU A 308 -3.62 29.84 -1.83
C GLU A 308 -2.63 28.95 -2.58
N ALA A 309 -2.96 27.66 -2.73
CA ALA A 309 -2.17 26.70 -3.49
C ALA A 309 -2.01 27.14 -4.94
N ALA A 310 -3.11 27.58 -5.57
CA ALA A 310 -3.08 28.08 -6.94
C ALA A 310 -2.15 29.30 -7.08
N GLY A 311 -2.13 30.19 -6.08
CA GLY A 311 -1.19 31.30 -6.01
C GLY A 311 0.28 30.84 -5.97
N ARG A 312 0.59 29.86 -5.11
CA ARG A 312 1.94 29.30 -4.99
C ARG A 312 2.39 28.58 -6.27
N LEU A 313 1.49 27.86 -6.93
CA LEU A 313 1.77 27.19 -8.21
C LEU A 313 2.00 28.20 -9.35
N ALA A 314 1.25 29.30 -9.36
CA ALA A 314 1.47 30.39 -10.32
C ALA A 314 2.87 30.99 -10.16
N GLU A 315 3.23 31.35 -8.91
CA GLU A 315 4.54 31.89 -8.57
C GLU A 315 5.69 30.93 -8.91
N ALA A 316 5.59 29.66 -8.47
CA ALA A 316 6.61 28.63 -8.71
C ALA A 316 6.81 28.34 -10.20
N SER A 317 5.78 28.55 -11.01
CA SER A 317 5.84 28.34 -12.45
C SER A 317 6.17 29.60 -13.26
N GLY A 318 6.39 30.75 -12.59
CA GLY A 318 6.67 32.03 -13.24
C GLY A 318 5.49 32.61 -14.02
N ARG A 319 4.26 32.16 -13.74
CA ARG A 319 3.03 32.58 -14.44
C ARG A 319 2.22 33.55 -13.58
N SER A 320 1.51 34.48 -14.22
CA SER A 320 0.41 35.18 -13.53
C SER A 320 -0.75 34.21 -13.27
N ARG A 321 -1.68 34.56 -12.37
CA ARG A 321 -2.86 33.72 -12.12
C ARG A 321 -3.67 33.48 -13.39
N GLU A 322 -3.87 34.52 -14.21
CA GLU A 322 -4.59 34.42 -15.48
C GLU A 322 -3.84 33.55 -16.50
N ALA A 323 -2.51 33.61 -16.51
CA ALA A 323 -1.69 32.76 -17.36
C ALA A 323 -1.74 31.29 -16.90
N LEU A 324 -1.78 31.03 -15.59
CA LEU A 324 -1.98 29.69 -15.05
C LEU A 324 -3.36 29.15 -15.38
N GLU A 325 -4.42 29.95 -15.26
CA GLU A 325 -5.78 29.55 -15.64
C GLU A 325 -5.88 29.17 -17.13
N LEU A 326 -5.22 29.92 -18.00
CA LEU A 326 -5.15 29.62 -19.42
C LEU A 326 -4.40 28.31 -19.70
N ALA A 327 -3.29 28.09 -18.98
CA ALA A 327 -2.51 26.86 -19.06
C ALA A 327 -3.29 25.65 -18.53
N VAL A 328 -4.05 25.80 -17.44
CA VAL A 328 -4.95 24.78 -16.89
C VAL A 328 -6.03 24.43 -17.90
N ARG A 329 -6.64 25.42 -18.56
CA ARG A 329 -7.62 25.16 -19.61
C ARG A 329 -7.02 24.37 -20.77
N ALA A 330 -5.79 24.70 -21.20
CA ALA A 330 -5.11 23.90 -22.21
C ALA A 330 -4.90 22.46 -21.72
N TRP A 331 -4.40 22.29 -20.49
CA TRP A 331 -4.17 21.00 -19.86
C TRP A 331 -5.45 20.15 -19.78
N GLU A 332 -6.59 20.73 -19.45
CA GLU A 332 -7.89 20.04 -19.40
C GLU A 332 -8.30 19.48 -20.77
N PHE A 333 -7.95 20.16 -21.87
CA PHE A 333 -8.28 19.69 -23.22
C PHE A 333 -7.33 18.62 -23.78
N GLY A 334 -6.09 18.54 -23.29
CA GLY A 334 -5.14 17.58 -23.85
C GLY A 334 -3.77 17.48 -23.18
N GLY A 335 -3.68 17.80 -21.89
CA GLY A 335 -2.50 17.61 -21.05
C GLY A 335 -1.25 18.35 -21.54
N ALA A 336 -0.10 17.69 -21.40
CA ALA A 336 1.20 18.25 -21.77
C ALA A 336 1.30 18.67 -23.26
N PRO A 337 0.81 17.88 -24.25
CA PRO A 337 0.75 18.33 -25.64
C PRO A 337 -0.01 19.66 -25.82
N ALA A 338 -1.15 19.82 -25.15
CA ALA A 338 -1.95 21.05 -25.23
C ALA A 338 -1.21 22.25 -24.62
N LEU A 339 -0.53 22.04 -23.50
CA LEU A 339 0.28 23.07 -22.86
C LEU A 339 1.43 23.53 -23.76
N ARG A 340 2.15 22.59 -24.38
CA ARG A 340 3.21 22.94 -25.35
C ARG A 340 2.66 23.74 -26.53
N VAL A 341 1.52 23.34 -27.10
CA VAL A 341 0.87 24.08 -28.20
C VAL A 341 0.41 25.48 -27.78
N LEU A 342 0.07 25.67 -26.50
CA LEU A 342 -0.25 26.99 -25.96
C LEU A 342 0.99 27.88 -25.91
N GLU A 343 2.11 27.37 -25.39
CA GLU A 343 3.29 28.14 -24.98
C GLU A 343 4.36 28.26 -26.06
N GLU A 344 4.58 27.23 -26.86
CA GLU A 344 5.59 27.20 -27.91
C GLU A 344 5.08 27.87 -29.18
N ASP A 345 5.90 28.74 -29.77
CA ASP A 345 5.68 29.36 -31.08
C ASP A 345 6.82 29.04 -32.05
N GLU A 346 7.24 27.79 -32.08
CA GLU A 346 8.27 27.33 -33.01
C GLU A 346 7.68 27.02 -34.40
N PRO A 347 8.40 27.33 -35.49
CA PRO A 347 7.96 26.96 -36.82
C PRO A 347 7.93 25.44 -36.99
N LEU A 348 6.93 24.93 -37.70
CA LEU A 348 6.86 23.52 -38.06
C LEU A 348 8.07 23.11 -38.90
N ASP A 349 8.59 21.90 -38.64
CA ASP A 349 9.53 21.27 -39.56
C ASP A 349 8.89 21.01 -40.95
N ALA A 350 9.73 20.77 -41.96
CA ALA A 350 9.26 20.62 -43.34
C ALA A 350 8.25 19.46 -43.52
N LYS A 351 8.41 18.37 -42.77
CA LYS A 351 7.57 17.18 -42.86
C LYS A 351 6.21 17.42 -42.20
N ALA A 352 6.20 18.04 -41.02
CA ALA A 352 5.00 18.46 -40.31
C ALA A 352 4.22 19.51 -41.11
N ALA A 353 4.92 20.49 -41.72
CA ALA A 353 4.29 21.48 -42.59
C ALA A 353 3.64 20.87 -43.82
N ALA A 354 4.29 19.89 -44.47
CA ALA A 354 3.71 19.17 -45.61
C ALA A 354 2.46 18.36 -45.21
N ARG A 355 2.49 17.66 -44.07
CA ARG A 355 1.33 16.94 -43.53
C ARG A 355 0.16 17.87 -43.23
N ALA A 356 0.43 18.99 -42.56
CA ALA A 356 -0.59 19.98 -42.24
C ALA A 356 -1.22 20.57 -43.51
N ARG A 357 -0.42 20.84 -44.56
CA ARG A 357 -0.92 21.29 -45.86
C ARG A 357 -1.87 20.28 -46.47
N ALA A 358 -1.45 19.02 -46.55
CA ALA A 358 -2.26 17.93 -47.11
C ALA A 358 -3.57 17.73 -46.34
N ALA A 359 -3.54 17.78 -45.00
CA ALA A 359 -4.73 17.69 -44.17
C ALA A 359 -5.72 18.84 -44.44
N LEU A 360 -5.22 20.07 -44.60
CA LEU A 360 -6.07 21.22 -44.95
C LEU A 360 -6.64 21.13 -46.36
N ASP A 361 -5.90 20.57 -47.31
CA ASP A 361 -6.39 20.45 -48.69
C ASP A 361 -7.48 19.36 -48.77
N ALA A 362 -7.30 18.25 -48.04
CA ALA A 362 -8.29 17.18 -47.94
C ALA A 362 -9.58 17.63 -47.21
N ALA A 363 -9.46 18.37 -46.10
CA ALA A 363 -10.61 18.78 -45.29
C ALA A 363 -11.60 19.70 -46.01
N TRP A 364 -11.14 20.40 -47.05
CA TRP A 364 -11.98 21.25 -47.91
C TRP A 364 -11.96 20.80 -49.37
N GLU A 365 -11.70 19.52 -49.64
CA GLU A 365 -11.79 19.00 -51.01
C GLU A 365 -13.24 19.14 -51.53
N GLY A 366 -13.42 19.86 -52.64
CA GLY A 366 -14.74 20.13 -53.21
C GLY A 366 -15.59 21.18 -52.48
N SER A 367 -15.10 21.78 -51.38
CA SER A 367 -15.74 22.90 -50.69
C SER A 367 -14.79 24.10 -50.62
N GLY A 368 -15.32 25.33 -50.58
CA GLY A 368 -14.48 26.53 -50.57
C GLY A 368 -13.65 26.61 -49.28
N ARG A 369 -12.33 26.40 -49.36
CA ARG A 369 -11.41 26.54 -48.23
C ARG A 369 -11.38 27.99 -47.71
N PRO A 370 -11.46 28.23 -46.38
CA PRO A 370 -11.28 29.56 -45.81
C PRO A 370 -9.91 30.18 -46.11
N ALA A 371 -9.87 31.49 -46.31
CA ALA A 371 -8.64 32.25 -46.55
C ALA A 371 -7.87 32.46 -45.23
N PHE A 372 -7.08 31.47 -44.83
CA PHE A 372 -6.27 31.55 -43.61
C PHE A 372 -5.04 32.45 -43.76
N ARG A 373 -4.75 33.23 -42.72
CA ARG A 373 -3.41 33.74 -42.46
C ARG A 373 -2.60 32.65 -41.77
N ALA A 374 -1.67 32.03 -42.51
CA ALA A 374 -0.82 30.96 -41.99
C ALA A 374 0.54 31.50 -41.54
N ALA A 375 0.96 31.16 -40.31
CA ALA A 375 2.30 31.46 -39.80
C ALA A 375 2.70 30.43 -38.73
N ARG A 376 3.93 29.90 -38.81
CA ARG A 376 4.54 29.03 -37.77
C ARG A 376 3.61 27.91 -37.26
N GLY A 377 2.93 27.21 -38.17
CA GLY A 377 2.00 26.12 -37.79
C GLY A 377 0.64 26.55 -37.22
N ARG A 378 0.29 27.82 -37.38
CA ARG A 378 -0.98 28.40 -36.94
C ARG A 378 -1.73 28.93 -38.16
N TRP A 379 -3.02 28.62 -38.25
CA TRP A 379 -3.92 29.09 -39.30
C TRP A 379 -5.02 29.92 -38.67
N THR A 380 -5.00 31.21 -38.97
CA THR A 380 -5.89 32.20 -38.33
C THR A 380 -6.88 32.77 -39.32
N LEU A 381 -8.12 32.94 -38.88
CA LEU A 381 -9.14 33.77 -39.51
C LEU A 381 -9.30 35.03 -38.64
N PRO A 382 -8.60 36.14 -38.97
CA PRO A 382 -8.55 37.32 -38.11
C PRO A 382 -9.94 37.94 -37.87
N ASP A 383 -10.78 37.95 -38.90
CA ASP A 383 -12.11 38.56 -38.87
C ASP A 383 -13.09 37.81 -37.96
N GLU A 384 -12.88 36.50 -37.80
CA GLU A 384 -13.67 35.64 -36.93
C GLU A 384 -13.04 35.47 -35.54
N GLY A 385 -11.79 35.91 -35.35
CA GLY A 385 -11.08 35.72 -34.09
C GLY A 385 -10.83 34.25 -33.75
N VAL A 386 -10.70 33.36 -34.74
CA VAL A 386 -10.43 31.92 -34.56
C VAL A 386 -9.07 31.52 -35.13
N GLN A 387 -8.45 30.52 -34.53
CA GLN A 387 -7.16 29.97 -34.93
C GLN A 387 -7.16 28.46 -34.71
N VAL A 388 -6.63 27.71 -35.66
CA VAL A 388 -6.30 26.29 -35.47
C VAL A 388 -4.78 26.13 -35.50
N ARG A 389 -4.24 25.33 -34.57
CA ARG A 389 -2.80 25.08 -34.45
C ARG A 389 -2.53 23.61 -34.74
N TYR A 390 -1.52 23.32 -35.55
CA TYR A 390 -1.11 21.95 -35.83
C TYR A 390 0.10 21.60 -34.97
N ALA A 391 0.08 20.41 -34.36
CA ALA A 391 1.15 19.94 -33.49
C ALA A 391 1.90 18.72 -34.09
N PRO A 392 3.13 18.43 -33.63
CA PRO A 392 3.93 17.31 -34.13
C PRO A 392 3.27 15.93 -33.96
N ASP A 393 2.32 15.81 -33.02
CA ASP A 393 1.49 14.62 -32.78
C ASP A 393 0.47 14.35 -33.91
N GLY A 394 0.37 15.25 -34.90
CA GLY A 394 -0.53 15.13 -36.03
C GLY A 394 -1.94 15.68 -35.78
N ARG A 395 -2.18 16.32 -34.64
CA ARG A 395 -3.50 16.82 -34.25
C ARG A 395 -3.64 18.32 -34.45
N TRP A 396 -4.88 18.75 -34.60
CA TRP A 396 -5.34 20.13 -34.75
C TRP A 396 -6.02 20.61 -33.48
N TRP A 397 -5.53 21.74 -32.97
CA TRP A 397 -5.95 22.33 -31.71
C TRP A 397 -6.76 23.60 -31.96
N PRO A 398 -8.02 23.66 -31.50
CA PRO A 398 -8.89 24.83 -31.69
C PRO A 398 -8.57 25.94 -30.69
N TYR A 399 -8.44 27.17 -31.18
CA TYR A 399 -8.23 28.38 -30.37
C TYR A 399 -9.16 29.50 -30.80
N ARG A 400 -9.55 30.33 -29.84
CA ARG A 400 -10.34 31.55 -30.05
C ARG A 400 -9.74 32.73 -29.33
N LYS A 401 -9.93 33.92 -29.87
CA LYS A 401 -9.46 35.16 -29.28
C LYS A 401 -10.45 35.68 -28.24
N GLU A 402 -10.06 35.64 -26.97
CA GLU A 402 -10.84 36.11 -25.81
C GLU A 402 -10.08 37.27 -25.15
N ARG A 403 -10.72 38.44 -25.03
CA ARG A 403 -10.12 39.65 -24.43
C ARG A 403 -8.71 39.98 -24.96
N GLY A 404 -8.51 39.77 -26.26
CA GLY A 404 -7.24 40.05 -26.95
C GLY A 404 -6.19 38.93 -26.89
N ARG A 405 -6.43 37.82 -26.19
CA ARG A 405 -5.53 36.67 -26.05
C ARG A 405 -6.11 35.42 -26.72
N TRP A 406 -5.25 34.54 -27.22
CA TRP A 406 -5.69 33.26 -27.76
C TRP A 406 -5.92 32.26 -26.63
N SER A 407 -7.11 31.66 -26.60
CA SER A 407 -7.61 30.74 -25.58
C SER A 407 -7.96 29.40 -26.23
N PRO A 408 -7.55 28.25 -25.66
CA PRO A 408 -8.00 26.95 -26.13
C PRO A 408 -9.53 26.87 -26.11
N ALA A 409 -10.11 26.31 -27.18
CA ALA A 409 -11.56 26.30 -27.40
C ALA A 409 -12.14 24.88 -27.55
N GLY A 410 -11.38 23.84 -27.17
CA GLY A 410 -11.80 22.45 -27.29
C GLY A 410 -10.65 21.45 -27.34
N PRO A 411 -10.97 20.15 -27.31
CA PRO A 411 -9.99 19.06 -27.43
C PRO A 411 -9.36 18.99 -28.83
N PRO A 412 -8.20 18.32 -28.95
CA PRO A 412 -7.55 18.14 -30.25
C PRO A 412 -8.32 17.17 -31.14
N VAL A 413 -8.34 17.44 -32.45
CA VAL A 413 -8.97 16.58 -33.46
C VAL A 413 -8.02 16.32 -34.63
N LEU A 414 -8.30 15.29 -35.44
CA LEU A 414 -7.46 14.96 -36.60
C LEU A 414 -7.80 15.80 -37.83
N ASP A 415 -9.04 16.27 -37.94
CA ASP A 415 -9.54 17.04 -39.08
C ASP A 415 -9.50 18.55 -38.79
N PRO A 416 -8.79 19.36 -39.58
CA PRO A 416 -8.77 20.80 -39.40
C PRO A 416 -10.13 21.49 -39.61
N ALA A 417 -11.04 20.94 -40.42
CA ALA A 417 -12.38 21.51 -40.57
C ALA A 417 -13.20 21.37 -39.28
N GLN A 418 -13.12 20.19 -38.65
CA GLN A 418 -13.69 19.97 -37.33
C GLN A 418 -13.06 20.88 -36.26
N ALA A 419 -11.73 21.04 -36.27
CA ALA A 419 -11.05 21.94 -35.34
C ALA A 419 -11.54 23.38 -35.51
N LEU A 420 -11.74 23.84 -36.75
CA LEU A 420 -12.27 25.17 -37.01
C LEU A 420 -13.71 25.33 -36.52
N ALA A 421 -14.55 24.30 -36.72
CA ALA A 421 -15.92 24.30 -36.22
C ALA A 421 -15.96 24.40 -34.68
N LEU A 422 -15.09 23.65 -33.98
CA LEU A 422 -14.94 23.73 -32.52
C LEU A 422 -14.52 25.14 -32.07
N ALA A 423 -13.52 25.74 -32.74
CA ALA A 423 -13.06 27.08 -32.44
C ALA A 423 -14.16 28.16 -32.60
N ARG A 424 -15.07 27.96 -33.55
CA ARG A 424 -16.21 28.85 -33.81
C ARG A 424 -17.34 28.67 -32.79
N ALA A 425 -17.72 27.43 -32.53
CA ALA A 425 -18.84 27.11 -31.66
C ALA A 425 -18.62 27.70 -30.27
N GLY A 426 -17.44 27.48 -29.71
CA GLY A 426 -17.19 27.79 -28.31
C GLY A 426 -17.97 26.95 -27.35
N GLU A 427 -17.34 26.73 -26.20
CA GLU A 427 -18.07 26.40 -24.98
C GLU A 427 -18.93 27.58 -24.51
#